data_AF-A0AAQ0KIU4-F1
#
_entry.id   AF-A0AAQ0KIU4-F1
#
_cell.length_a   1.000
_cell.length_b   1.000
_cell.length_c   1.000
_cell.angle_alpha   90.00
_cell.angle_beta   90.00
_cell.angle_gamma   90.00
#
_symmetry.space_group_name_H-M   'P 1'
#
loop_
_entity.id
_entity.type
_entity.pdbx_description
1 polymer ?
#
loop_
_entity_poly.entity_id
_entity_poly.type
_entity_poly.pdbx_seq_one_letter_code
_entity_poly.pdbx_strand_id
1 'polypeptide(L)'
;MRIILTTVAATLAVLVLGAGQAVAEARLDPMQALAGRPAGANPLDPMTAIRAKADAGEARAGNEEFGGLPDGAGAEETYYQCVACHSTEIIKQQRVTDHRWDELWRWMVEAQGMVEPEPETKALILAYLKANFSSER
;
A
#
# COMPACT_ATOMS: atom_id res chain seq x y z
N MET A 1 73.13 7.94 -29.84
CA MET A 1 72.13 8.85 -30.41
C MET A 1 70.76 8.21 -30.19
N ARG A 2 70.02 8.70 -29.18
CA ARG A 2 68.63 9.20 -29.27
C ARG A 2 67.62 8.12 -29.66
N ILE A 3 66.93 7.51 -28.68
CA ILE A 3 65.61 7.93 -28.13
C ILE A 3 64.52 7.75 -29.19
N ILE A 4 63.34 7.30 -28.75
CA ILE A 4 62.05 7.27 -29.46
C ILE A 4 61.82 6.00 -30.30
N LEU A 5 61.41 4.87 -29.69
CA LEU A 5 60.49 3.93 -30.37
C LEU A 5 59.80 2.91 -29.44
N THR A 6 59.73 3.16 -28.13
CA THR A 6 59.07 2.25 -27.17
C THR A 6 57.66 2.68 -26.75
N THR A 7 57.09 3.75 -27.32
CA THR A 7 55.83 4.34 -26.84
C THR A 7 54.58 4.00 -27.65
N VAL A 8 54.67 3.27 -28.78
CA VAL A 8 53.48 3.04 -29.64
C VAL A 8 52.72 1.75 -29.28
N ALA A 9 53.36 0.73 -28.69
CA ALA A 9 52.70 -0.56 -28.46
C ALA A 9 51.80 -0.61 -27.21
N ALA A 10 51.97 0.29 -26.24
CA ALA A 10 51.21 0.26 -25.00
C ALA A 10 49.81 0.92 -25.09
N THR A 11 49.53 1.68 -26.16
CA THR A 11 48.23 2.36 -26.31
C THR A 11 47.17 1.51 -26.98
N LEU A 12 47.52 0.43 -27.70
CA LEU A 12 46.52 -0.41 -28.36
C LEU A 12 45.83 -1.42 -27.43
N ALA A 13 46.49 -1.85 -26.35
CA ALA A 13 45.93 -2.86 -25.43
C ALA A 13 44.89 -2.29 -24.46
N VAL A 14 44.84 -0.97 -24.26
CA VAL A 14 43.84 -0.33 -23.38
C VAL A 14 42.47 -0.17 -24.07
N LEU A 15 42.44 -0.21 -25.41
CA LEU A 15 41.21 0.04 -26.18
C LEU A 15 40.25 -1.16 -26.24
N VAL A 16 40.68 -2.38 -25.90
CA VAL A 16 39.82 -3.57 -26.01
C VAL A 16 39.07 -3.91 -24.70
N LEU A 17 39.49 -3.37 -23.55
CA LEU A 17 38.77 -3.59 -22.27
C LEU A 17 37.69 -2.54 -21.97
N GLY A 18 37.54 -1.48 -22.78
CA GLY A 18 36.61 -0.38 -22.51
C GLY A 18 35.20 -0.52 -23.11
N ALA A 19 34.92 -1.56 -23.91
CA ALA A 19 33.65 -1.71 -24.63
C ALA A 19 32.69 -2.75 -24.01
N GLY A 20 33.09 -3.38 -22.90
CA GLY A 20 32.23 -4.28 -22.15
C GLY A 20 31.53 -3.52 -21.03
N GLN A 21 30.22 -3.33 -21.15
CA GLN A 21 29.28 -2.87 -20.10
C GLN A 21 29.10 -1.35 -19.96
N ALA A 22 28.47 -0.73 -20.96
CA ALA A 22 27.73 0.52 -20.74
C ALA A 22 26.47 0.60 -21.61
N VAL A 23 25.78 -0.53 -21.81
CA VAL A 23 24.33 -0.46 -21.90
C VAL A 23 23.84 -0.81 -20.50
N ALA A 24 24.02 0.15 -19.58
CA ALA A 24 23.11 0.21 -18.46
C ALA A 24 21.75 0.35 -19.14
N GLU A 25 20.93 -0.71 -19.13
CA GLU A 25 19.51 -0.55 -19.38
C GLU A 25 19.11 0.68 -18.58
N ALA A 26 18.71 1.74 -19.28
CA ALA A 26 18.09 2.86 -18.63
C ALA A 26 16.90 2.23 -17.91
N ARG A 27 17.09 1.92 -16.62
CA ARG A 27 16.05 1.41 -15.76
C ARG A 27 15.00 2.48 -15.88
N LEU A 28 13.96 2.20 -16.66
CA LEU A 28 12.79 3.04 -16.74
C LEU A 28 12.38 3.20 -15.29
N ASP A 29 12.64 4.37 -14.71
CA ASP A 29 12.21 4.66 -13.37
C ASP A 29 10.72 4.97 -13.52
N PRO A 30 9.84 4.02 -13.16
CA PRO A 30 8.42 4.19 -13.42
C PRO A 30 7.86 5.37 -12.63
N MET A 31 8.51 5.78 -11.53
CA MET A 31 8.09 6.93 -10.73
C MET A 31 8.48 8.25 -11.40
N GLN A 32 9.68 8.33 -12.00
CA GLN A 32 10.07 9.49 -12.83
C GLN A 32 9.19 9.61 -14.07
N ALA A 33 8.84 8.50 -14.71
CA ALA A 33 7.96 8.50 -15.88
C ALA A 33 6.53 8.98 -15.59
N LEU A 34 6.12 8.95 -14.32
CA LEU A 34 4.82 9.41 -13.85
C LEU A 34 4.87 10.81 -13.19
N ALA A 35 6.05 11.36 -12.97
CA ALA A 35 6.22 12.69 -12.38
C ALA A 35 5.55 13.75 -13.26
N GLY A 36 4.61 14.52 -12.69
CA GLY A 36 3.90 15.59 -13.39
C GLY A 36 2.71 15.15 -14.25
N ARG A 37 2.41 13.85 -14.32
CA ARG A 37 1.19 13.36 -14.99
C ARG A 37 -0.02 13.62 -14.08
N PRO A 38 -1.06 14.35 -14.52
CA PRO A 38 -2.25 14.53 -13.70
C PRO A 38 -2.93 13.17 -13.49
N ALA A 39 -3.29 12.86 -12.25
CA ALA A 39 -4.11 11.68 -11.97
C ALA A 39 -5.42 11.76 -12.76
N GLY A 40 -5.76 10.71 -13.51
CA GLY A 40 -6.99 10.68 -14.31
C GLY A 40 -6.92 11.37 -15.68
N ALA A 41 -5.77 11.89 -16.11
CA ALA A 41 -5.65 12.61 -17.40
C ALA A 41 -5.94 11.75 -18.65
N ASN A 42 -5.86 10.42 -18.53
CA ASN A 42 -6.18 9.50 -19.61
C ASN A 42 -7.41 8.65 -19.23
N PRO A 43 -8.55 8.82 -19.93
CA PRO A 43 -9.75 8.01 -19.74
C PRO A 43 -9.57 6.52 -20.05
N LEU A 44 -8.53 6.16 -20.82
CA LEU A 44 -8.16 4.79 -21.14
C LEU A 44 -7.05 4.24 -20.24
N ASP A 45 -6.59 5.01 -19.24
CA ASP A 45 -5.70 4.48 -18.23
C ASP A 45 -6.49 3.48 -17.36
N PRO A 46 -6.06 2.20 -17.27
CA PRO A 46 -6.74 1.20 -16.47
C PRO A 46 -6.90 1.64 -15.00
N MET A 47 -5.99 2.45 -14.47
CA MET A 47 -6.09 2.99 -13.11
C MET A 47 -7.16 4.07 -12.96
N THR A 48 -7.54 4.77 -14.03
CA THR A 48 -8.67 5.71 -14.05
C THR A 48 -9.99 4.93 -14.07
N ALA A 49 -10.07 3.88 -14.89
CA ALA A 49 -11.27 3.04 -15.00
C ALA A 49 -11.58 2.26 -13.70
N ILE A 50 -10.56 1.80 -12.99
CA ILE A 50 -10.72 1.13 -11.68
C ILE A 50 -11.23 2.12 -10.62
N ARG A 51 -10.69 3.35 -10.56
CA ARG A 51 -11.15 4.38 -9.62
C ARG A 51 -12.59 4.80 -9.87
N ALA A 52 -12.97 5.02 -11.12
CA ALA A 52 -14.35 5.37 -11.48
C ALA A 52 -15.37 4.30 -11.03
N LYS A 53 -14.97 3.02 -10.98
CA LYS A 53 -15.82 1.96 -10.41
C LYS A 53 -15.84 1.94 -8.88
N ALA A 54 -14.73 2.27 -8.22
CA ALA A 54 -14.67 2.40 -6.77
C ALA A 54 -15.52 3.58 -6.26
N ASP A 55 -15.50 4.70 -7.00
CA ASP A 55 -16.26 5.92 -6.68
C ASP A 55 -17.78 5.75 -6.93
N ALA A 56 -18.18 4.75 -7.74
CA ALA A 56 -19.57 4.42 -8.01
C ALA A 56 -20.23 3.60 -6.88
N GLY A 57 -19.46 3.11 -5.91
CA GLY A 57 -20.02 2.63 -4.64
C GLY A 57 -20.42 3.83 -3.80
N GLU A 58 -21.70 3.97 -3.46
CA GLU A 58 -22.19 5.06 -2.61
C GLU A 58 -21.37 5.12 -1.32
N ALA A 59 -20.47 6.10 -1.25
CA ALA A 59 -19.77 6.44 -0.02
C ALA A 59 -20.83 7.02 0.92
N ARG A 60 -21.45 6.17 1.74
CA ARG A 60 -22.13 6.65 2.94
C ARG A 60 -21.13 7.51 3.69
N ALA A 61 -21.44 8.79 3.85
CA ALA A 61 -20.63 9.68 4.68
C ALA A 61 -20.46 8.99 6.03
N GLY A 62 -19.22 8.66 6.37
CA GLY A 62 -18.92 8.00 7.63
C GLY A 62 -19.18 8.96 8.78
N ASN A 63 -19.51 8.40 9.95
CA ASN A 63 -19.78 9.16 11.15
C ASN A 63 -18.53 9.94 11.60
N GLU A 64 -18.59 11.28 11.61
CA GLU A 64 -17.44 12.12 11.98
C GLU A 64 -16.96 11.92 13.42
N GLU A 65 -17.87 11.63 14.35
CA GLU A 65 -17.54 11.34 15.76
C GLU A 65 -16.72 10.04 15.86
N PHE A 66 -17.01 9.06 15.01
CA PHE A 66 -16.31 7.78 14.96
C PHE A 66 -15.25 7.72 13.85
N GLY A 67 -14.62 8.87 13.52
CA GLY A 67 -13.49 8.91 12.59
C GLY A 67 -13.83 8.46 11.16
N GLY A 68 -15.08 8.68 10.74
CA GLY A 68 -15.59 8.31 9.42
C GLY A 68 -15.92 6.83 9.28
N LEU A 69 -16.10 6.09 10.37
CA LEU A 69 -16.64 4.72 10.33
C LEU A 69 -18.13 4.74 9.94
N PRO A 70 -18.65 3.75 9.19
CA PRO A 70 -20.09 3.65 8.92
C PRO A 70 -20.94 3.63 10.20
N ASP A 71 -22.14 4.21 10.17
CA ASP A 71 -23.08 4.07 11.28
C ASP A 71 -23.56 2.62 11.43
N GLY A 72 -23.78 2.18 12.67
CA GLY A 72 -24.37 0.87 12.97
C GLY A 72 -24.01 0.33 14.35
N ALA A 73 -24.66 -0.77 14.73
CA ALA A 73 -24.33 -1.49 15.95
C ALA A 73 -22.87 -1.96 15.92
N GLY A 74 -22.10 -1.64 16.96
CA GLY A 74 -20.67 -1.95 17.05
C GLY A 74 -19.73 -0.84 16.54
N ALA A 75 -20.24 0.25 15.97
CA ALA A 75 -19.39 1.34 15.45
C ALA A 75 -18.61 2.04 16.58
N GLU A 76 -19.28 2.37 17.68
CA GLU A 76 -18.69 3.04 18.85
C GLU A 76 -17.65 2.14 19.53
N GLU A 77 -17.99 0.88 19.78
CA GLU A 77 -17.09 -0.10 20.39
C GLU A 77 -15.87 -0.35 19.51
N THR A 78 -16.07 -0.44 18.19
CA THR A 78 -14.97 -0.57 17.22
C THR A 78 -14.08 0.66 17.24
N TYR A 79 -14.67 1.86 17.26
CA TYR A 79 -13.91 3.10 17.33
C TYR A 79 -13.01 3.11 18.56
N TYR A 80 -13.57 3.01 19.76
CA TYR A 80 -12.78 3.11 20.99
C TYR A 80 -11.75 1.99 21.16
N GLN A 81 -12.06 0.75 20.72
CA GLN A 81 -11.12 -0.37 20.81
C GLN A 81 -9.97 -0.24 19.81
N CYS A 82 -10.26 0.12 18.56
CA CYS A 82 -9.27 0.04 17.47
C CYS A 82 -8.45 1.32 17.29
N VAL A 83 -8.86 2.46 17.86
CA VAL A 83 -8.10 3.72 17.74
C VAL A 83 -7.05 3.93 18.82
N ALA A 84 -6.92 2.99 19.78
CA ALA A 84 -5.93 3.08 20.84
C ALA A 84 -4.47 3.09 20.34
N CYS A 85 -4.21 2.53 19.15
CA CYS A 85 -2.85 2.41 18.59
C CYS A 85 -2.65 3.10 17.22
N HIS A 86 -3.71 3.27 16.43
CA HIS A 86 -3.64 3.83 15.07
C HIS A 86 -4.99 4.39 14.63
N SER A 87 -5.03 5.18 13.55
CA SER A 87 -6.28 5.81 13.08
C SER A 87 -7.27 4.83 12.46
N THR A 88 -8.53 5.26 12.37
CA THR A 88 -9.61 4.54 11.64
C THR A 88 -9.32 4.35 10.16
N GLU A 89 -8.37 5.11 9.58
CA GLU A 89 -7.97 4.93 8.18
C GLU A 89 -7.41 3.54 7.90
N ILE A 90 -6.66 2.95 8.85
CA ILE A 90 -6.16 1.57 8.70
C ILE A 90 -7.34 0.59 8.62
N ILE A 91 -8.40 0.81 9.40
CA ILE A 91 -9.61 -0.04 9.39
C ILE A 91 -10.30 0.08 8.03
N LYS A 92 -10.53 1.31 7.56
CA LYS A 92 -11.24 1.60 6.31
C LYS A 92 -10.52 1.08 5.05
N GLN A 93 -9.19 0.96 5.12
CA GLN A 93 -8.36 0.42 4.04
C GLN A 93 -8.40 -1.10 3.95
N GLN A 94 -8.84 -1.80 5.00
CA GLN A 94 -8.90 -3.27 4.97
C GLN A 94 -10.06 -3.75 4.11
N ARG A 95 -9.77 -4.73 3.26
CA ARG A 95 -10.72 -5.55 2.51
C ARG A 95 -10.24 -6.99 2.52
N VAL A 96 -10.42 -7.64 3.67
CA VAL A 96 -9.97 -9.02 3.91
C VAL A 96 -11.17 -9.92 4.24
N THR A 97 -11.02 -11.24 4.12
CA THR A 97 -12.13 -12.18 4.42
C THR A 97 -12.50 -12.15 5.90
N ASP A 98 -13.68 -12.68 6.24
CA ASP A 98 -14.13 -12.76 7.63
C ASP A 98 -13.15 -13.57 8.49
N HIS A 99 -12.65 -14.70 7.97
CA HIS A 99 -11.61 -15.49 8.62
C HIS A 99 -10.35 -14.65 8.88
N ARG A 100 -9.94 -13.82 7.92
CA ARG A 100 -8.74 -13.01 8.07
C ARG A 100 -8.92 -11.92 9.13
N TRP A 101 -10.12 -11.39 9.31
CA TRP A 101 -10.42 -10.50 10.44
C TRP A 101 -10.23 -11.18 11.79
N ASP A 102 -10.67 -12.44 11.94
CA ASP A 102 -10.45 -13.20 13.18
C ASP A 102 -8.96 -13.43 13.46
N GLU A 103 -8.18 -13.72 12.41
CA GLU A 103 -6.74 -13.86 12.53
C GLU A 103 -6.03 -12.56 12.89
N LEU A 104 -6.42 -11.44 12.28
CA LEU A 104 -5.86 -10.13 12.57
C LEU A 104 -6.16 -9.72 14.01
N TRP A 105 -7.37 -9.94 14.49
CA TRP A 105 -7.73 -9.72 15.89
C TRP A 105 -6.81 -10.51 16.83
N ARG A 106 -6.70 -11.82 16.60
CA ARG A 106 -5.83 -12.69 17.40
C ARG A 106 -4.39 -12.20 17.37
N TRP A 107 -3.86 -11.84 16.21
CA TRP A 107 -2.50 -11.31 16.07
C TRP A 107 -2.32 -9.98 16.83
N MET A 108 -3.30 -9.08 16.77
CA MET A 108 -3.23 -7.82 17.53
C MET A 108 -3.18 -8.07 19.04
N VAL A 109 -3.96 -9.02 19.55
CA VAL A 109 -3.93 -9.40 20.97
C VAL A 109 -2.60 -10.07 21.33
N GLU A 110 -2.23 -11.15 20.63
CA GLU A 110 -1.11 -12.02 21.00
C GLU A 110 0.27 -11.40 20.72
N ALA A 111 0.42 -10.71 19.59
CA ALA A 111 1.72 -10.21 19.13
C ALA A 111 1.88 -8.70 19.31
N GLN A 112 0.80 -7.92 19.18
CA GLN A 112 0.86 -6.46 19.26
C GLN A 112 0.46 -5.92 20.64
N GLY A 113 -0.05 -6.77 21.54
CA GLY A 113 -0.41 -6.40 22.90
C GLY A 113 -1.70 -5.58 23.01
N MET A 114 -2.62 -5.73 22.05
CA MET A 114 -3.96 -5.14 22.15
C MET A 114 -4.70 -5.75 23.36
N VAL A 115 -5.19 -4.90 24.27
CA VAL A 115 -6.04 -5.34 25.37
C VAL A 115 -7.32 -5.94 24.80
N GLU A 116 -7.60 -7.20 25.16
CA GLU A 116 -8.79 -7.88 24.70
C GLU A 116 -9.99 -7.48 25.58
N PRO A 117 -11.08 -6.93 25.00
CA PRO A 117 -12.30 -6.60 25.73
C PRO A 117 -13.09 -7.88 26.09
N GLU A 118 -14.17 -7.70 26.87
CA GLU A 118 -15.09 -8.79 27.19
C GLU A 118 -15.61 -9.52 25.94
N PRO A 119 -15.91 -10.83 26.03
CA PRO A 119 -16.26 -11.65 24.87
C PRO A 119 -17.42 -11.11 24.03
N GLU A 120 -18.43 -10.54 24.66
CA GLU A 120 -19.61 -9.95 24.00
C GLU A 120 -19.22 -8.71 23.18
N THR A 121 -18.39 -7.84 23.76
CA THR A 121 -17.87 -6.64 23.08
C THR A 121 -16.98 -7.03 21.90
N LYS A 122 -16.09 -8.01 22.08
CA LYS A 122 -15.29 -8.57 20.97
C LYS A 122 -16.16 -9.09 19.84
N ALA A 123 -17.20 -9.86 20.16
CA ALA A 123 -18.13 -10.40 19.17
C ALA A 123 -18.85 -9.29 18.40
N LEU A 124 -19.28 -8.23 19.11
CA LEU A 124 -19.92 -7.07 18.50
C LEU A 124 -18.98 -6.33 17.54
N ILE A 125 -17.73 -6.09 17.96
CA ILE A 125 -16.71 -5.43 17.13
C ILE A 125 -16.38 -6.27 15.89
N LEU A 126 -16.13 -7.57 16.06
CA LEU A 126 -15.83 -8.46 14.92
C LEU A 126 -17.01 -8.56 13.95
N ALA A 127 -18.24 -8.61 14.46
CA ALA A 127 -19.42 -8.58 13.61
C ALA A 127 -19.49 -7.27 12.79
N TYR A 128 -19.24 -6.11 13.43
CA TYR A 128 -19.22 -4.81 12.78
C TYR A 128 -18.10 -4.69 11.73
N LEU A 129 -16.86 -5.07 12.10
CA LEU A 129 -15.70 -5.03 11.21
C LEU A 129 -15.93 -5.89 9.98
N LYS A 130 -16.39 -7.12 10.19
CA LYS A 130 -16.78 -8.02 9.11
C LYS A 130 -17.82 -7.31 8.28
N ALA A 131 -18.99 -6.96 8.84
CA ALA A 131 -20.17 -6.36 8.17
C ALA A 131 -19.92 -5.10 7.35
N ASN A 132 -18.83 -4.38 7.60
CA ASN A 132 -18.49 -3.16 6.85
C ASN A 132 -17.24 -3.28 5.97
N PHE A 133 -16.27 -4.13 6.32
CA PHE A 133 -14.94 -4.12 5.71
C PHE A 133 -14.43 -5.48 5.24
N SER A 134 -15.28 -6.51 5.25
CA SER A 134 -14.97 -7.79 4.61
C SER A 134 -14.89 -7.65 3.09
N SER A 135 -14.01 -8.44 2.46
CA SER A 135 -13.97 -8.60 1.00
C SER A 135 -15.07 -9.52 0.46
N GLU A 136 -15.83 -10.16 1.34
CA GLU A 136 -16.85 -11.16 0.98
C GLU A 136 -18.23 -10.51 0.75
N ARG A 137 -18.31 -9.17 0.80
CA ARG A 137 -19.53 -8.38 0.61
C ARG A 137 -19.28 -7.10 -0.19
#